data_AF-A0A8S2I5K6-F1
#
_entry.id   AF-A0A8S2I5K6-F1
#
_cell.length_a   1.000
_cell.length_b   1.000
_cell.length_c   1.000
_cell.angle_alpha   90.00
_cell.angle_beta   90.00
_cell.angle_gamma   90.00
#
_symmetry.space_group_name_H-M   'P 1'
#
loop_
_entity.id
_entity.type
_entity.pdbx_description
1 polymer ?
#
loop_
_entity_poly.entity_id
_entity_poly.type
_entity_poly.pdbx_seq_one_letter_code
_entity_poly.pdbx_strand_id
1 'polypeptide(L)'
;MVLAYSGEQQYKLIFFQQKISNKMSYDRQDSTLTTSTWTRCASALSSFSVGHKIPVRQIPVIKGDINYMSTDDSDYSEYDNMETNNEENIKQLRLLIEDIQISVKVLETNYESDEITESLEFIYSLFYDYSSKDNPIFAHTLVEENYCTQAQKLLTYYVKTGIFSNPNIKRSTQFIMYTLWNFSGISDKFRLCLAQKFPLSCLFDFLQPSFTPTMNSNNDQAILKNLKQAAISIIHNISLLSTAEIYFKHMVNYVEQLDVFMTHTDNKRMKLTALLCLIHLYLSKLKNENVDFSLQYKNVFKLLFQTLKECVKEQKVMITTGLSAWLITYALNKIIHLSLIATKIIDEHAIYSLMVLLKRGVIDEKFESGIVLLNLIHQQPIKTIQILKRDKACWKLFEHMRPYLDDENNTRQNKLAAE
;
A
#
# COMPACT_ATOMS: atom_id res chain seq x y z
N MET A 1 55.82 19.33 -3.57
CA MET A 1 54.77 19.90 -4.45
C MET A 1 53.52 20.06 -3.61
N VAL A 2 53.28 21.29 -3.15
CA VAL A 2 52.18 21.66 -2.25
C VAL A 2 50.94 21.85 -3.10
N LEU A 3 49.90 21.03 -2.90
CA LEU A 3 48.58 21.27 -3.50
C LEU A 3 47.75 22.06 -2.49
N ALA A 4 47.49 23.32 -2.86
CA ALA A 4 46.62 24.23 -2.16
C ALA A 4 45.18 23.72 -2.20
N TYR A 5 44.61 23.40 -1.04
CA TYR A 5 43.17 23.28 -0.87
C TYR A 5 42.56 24.69 -0.94
N SER A 6 41.65 24.89 -1.90
CA SER A 6 41.00 26.18 -2.14
C SER A 6 40.08 26.54 -0.96
N GLY A 7 40.33 27.69 -0.33
CA GLY A 7 39.55 28.21 0.80
C GLY A 7 38.03 28.38 0.57
N GLU A 8 37.55 28.27 -0.67
CA GLU A 8 36.12 28.40 -1.01
C GLU A 8 35.20 27.35 -0.35
N GLN A 9 35.68 26.15 -0.05
CA GLN A 9 34.84 25.11 0.61
C GLN A 9 34.71 25.34 2.13
N GLN A 10 35.74 25.88 2.79
CA GLN A 10 35.64 26.26 4.21
C GLN A 10 34.76 27.50 4.42
N TYR A 11 34.76 28.45 3.47
CA TYR A 11 33.87 29.61 3.54
C TYR A 11 32.39 29.24 3.41
N LYS A 12 32.03 28.24 2.59
CA LYS A 12 30.63 27.75 2.50
C LYS A 12 30.15 27.05 3.78
N LEU A 13 31.02 26.31 4.47
CA LEU A 13 30.69 25.63 5.73
C LEU A 13 30.48 26.63 6.88
N ILE A 14 31.32 27.66 6.97
CA ILE A 14 31.23 28.72 7.98
C ILE A 14 30.01 29.62 7.73
N PHE A 15 29.69 29.93 6.47
CA PHE A 15 28.45 30.66 6.12
C PHE A 15 27.19 29.87 6.47
N PHE A 16 27.21 28.54 6.36
CA PHE A 16 26.08 27.67 6.71
C PHE A 16 25.85 27.62 8.24
N GLN A 17 26.93 27.52 9.03
CA GLN A 17 26.86 27.56 10.50
C GLN A 17 26.44 28.95 11.03
N GLN A 18 26.86 30.04 10.37
CA GLN A 18 26.39 31.40 10.71
C GLN A 18 24.94 31.65 10.32
N LYS A 19 24.42 31.05 9.23
CA LYS A 19 23.00 31.21 8.85
C LYS A 19 22.05 30.51 9.82
N ILE A 20 22.48 29.39 10.42
CA ILE A 20 21.76 28.68 11.48
C ILE A 20 21.81 29.46 12.81
N SER A 21 22.96 30.04 13.16
CA SER A 21 23.09 30.87 14.38
C SER A 21 22.41 32.24 14.29
N ASN A 22 22.40 32.87 13.11
CA ASN A 22 21.79 34.19 12.91
C ASN A 22 20.26 34.13 12.73
N LYS A 23 19.69 32.97 12.40
CA LYS A 23 18.23 32.75 12.41
C LYS A 23 17.69 32.48 13.83
N MET A 24 18.57 32.21 14.80
CA MET A 24 18.23 32.09 16.24
C MET A 24 18.37 33.39 17.04
N SER A 25 18.75 34.52 16.42
CA SER A 25 19.03 35.79 17.12
C SER A 25 18.14 36.97 16.72
N TYR A 26 17.15 36.77 15.85
CA TYR A 26 16.09 37.77 15.59
C TYR A 26 14.75 37.23 16.06
N ASP A 27 14.53 37.33 17.37
CA ASP A 27 13.26 37.68 18.01
C ASP A 27 13.46 37.62 19.54
N ARG A 28 14.11 38.66 20.06
CA ARG A 28 14.10 38.98 21.49
C ARG A 28 14.04 40.48 21.68
N GLN A 29 12.84 41.04 21.58
CA GLN A 29 12.41 42.05 22.55
C GLN A 29 10.95 41.78 22.92
N ASP A 30 10.74 41.68 24.24
CA ASP A 30 9.50 41.80 24.99
C ASP A 30 8.42 40.71 24.89
N SER A 31 8.59 39.64 25.67
CA SER A 31 7.78 39.49 26.90
C SER A 31 8.17 38.22 27.67
N THR A 32 8.17 38.35 28.99
CA THR A 32 8.62 37.40 30.00
C THR A 32 7.78 36.12 30.04
N LEU A 33 8.34 34.97 29.66
CA LEU A 33 7.94 33.63 30.14
C LEU A 33 9.08 32.60 29.97
N THR A 34 9.86 32.50 31.04
CA THR A 34 10.57 31.32 31.57
C THR A 34 11.24 30.32 30.60
N THR A 35 12.57 30.45 30.56
CA THR A 35 13.64 29.57 30.08
C THR A 35 13.76 28.21 30.82
N SER A 36 12.67 27.58 31.26
CA SER A 36 12.75 26.36 32.11
C SER A 36 12.36 25.03 31.45
N THR A 37 11.97 25.01 30.18
CA THR A 37 11.53 23.77 29.49
C THR A 37 12.60 23.10 28.63
N TRP A 38 13.57 23.86 28.10
CA TRP A 38 14.54 23.31 27.13
C TRP A 38 15.73 22.58 27.76
N THR A 39 16.20 22.98 28.93
CA THR A 39 17.33 22.30 29.58
C THR A 39 16.94 20.99 30.30
N ARG A 40 15.64 20.76 30.56
CA ARG A 40 15.16 19.50 31.15
C ARG A 40 14.98 18.36 30.13
N CYS A 41 14.80 18.66 28.85
CA CYS A 41 14.72 17.62 27.82
C CYS A 41 16.11 17.08 27.42
N ALA A 42 17.13 17.94 27.32
CA ALA A 42 18.46 17.52 26.89
C ALA A 42 19.22 16.67 27.93
N SER A 43 19.00 16.88 29.23
CA SER A 43 19.62 16.07 30.29
C SER A 43 18.83 14.81 30.67
N ALA A 44 17.57 14.69 30.23
CA ALA A 44 16.76 13.48 30.39
C ALA A 44 16.98 12.49 29.24
N LEU A 45 17.40 12.95 28.05
CA LEU A 45 17.56 12.08 26.87
C LEU A 45 18.92 11.36 26.79
N SER A 46 19.94 11.78 27.54
CA SER A 46 21.25 11.12 27.54
C SER A 46 21.34 9.90 28.48
N SER A 47 20.31 9.63 29.30
CA SER A 47 20.24 8.46 30.19
C SER A 47 19.14 7.47 29.84
N PHE A 48 18.43 7.68 28.73
CA PHE A 48 17.34 6.82 28.28
C PHE A 48 17.76 5.96 27.09
N SER A 49 18.56 4.93 27.36
CA SER A 49 18.54 3.69 26.58
C SER A 49 17.20 2.98 26.82
N VAL A 50 16.07 3.61 26.47
CA VAL A 50 14.78 2.93 26.54
C VAL A 50 14.71 2.04 25.32
N GLY A 51 14.81 0.74 25.58
CA GLY A 51 14.20 -0.26 24.71
C GLY A 51 12.71 0.04 24.61
N HIS A 52 12.34 0.95 23.72
CA HIS A 52 10.97 1.04 23.24
C HIS A 52 10.71 -0.28 22.53
N LYS A 53 9.99 -1.19 23.20
CA LYS A 53 9.28 -2.27 22.52
C LYS A 53 8.29 -1.58 21.60
N ILE A 54 8.72 -1.33 20.35
CA ILE A 54 7.82 -0.93 19.28
C ILE A 54 6.79 -2.05 19.21
N PRO A 55 5.50 -1.78 19.48
CA PRO A 55 4.50 -2.81 19.33
C PRO A 55 4.58 -3.32 17.90
N VAL A 56 4.68 -4.63 17.73
CA VAL A 56 4.56 -5.28 16.42
C VAL A 56 3.13 -5.02 15.95
N ARG A 57 2.90 -3.85 15.34
CA ARG A 57 1.61 -3.49 14.78
C ARG A 57 1.43 -4.39 13.58
N GLN A 58 0.45 -5.29 13.63
CA GLN A 58 0.06 -6.02 12.44
C GLN A 58 -0.48 -5.00 11.44
N ILE A 59 0.26 -4.79 10.36
CA ILE A 59 -0.15 -3.90 9.26
C ILE A 59 -1.39 -4.53 8.61
N PRO A 60 -2.57 -3.92 8.60
CA PRO A 60 -3.65 -4.43 7.77
C PRO A 60 -3.23 -4.36 6.29
N VAL A 61 -3.11 -5.50 5.62
CA VAL A 61 -2.58 -5.61 4.24
C VAL A 61 -3.45 -4.88 3.20
N ILE A 62 -4.68 -4.54 3.55
CA ILE A 62 -5.63 -3.91 2.65
C ILE A 62 -6.21 -2.71 3.39
N LYS A 63 -5.53 -1.58 3.26
CA LYS A 63 -6.05 -0.28 3.68
C LYS A 63 -6.89 0.36 2.57
N GLY A 64 -6.56 0.06 1.32
CA GLY A 64 -7.25 0.51 0.12
C GLY A 64 -8.73 0.12 0.14
N ASP A 65 -9.06 -1.18 0.15
CA ASP A 65 -10.44 -1.62 -0.11
C ASP A 65 -11.44 -1.42 1.04
N ILE A 66 -10.99 -1.43 2.31
CA ILE A 66 -11.90 -1.24 3.47
C ILE A 66 -12.31 0.24 3.60
N ASN A 67 -11.45 1.17 3.16
CA ASN A 67 -11.75 2.60 3.17
C ASN A 67 -12.29 3.11 1.82
N TYR A 68 -12.27 2.30 0.75
CA TYR A 68 -12.72 2.72 -0.59
C TYR A 68 -14.24 2.80 -0.76
N MET A 69 -15.05 2.47 0.25
CA MET A 69 -16.51 2.52 0.11
C MET A 69 -17.11 3.93 0.08
N SER A 70 -16.32 5.02 0.15
CA SER A 70 -16.89 6.38 0.19
C SER A 70 -15.87 7.50 -0.08
N THR A 71 -15.08 7.43 -1.14
CA THR A 71 -14.34 8.62 -1.62
C THR A 71 -14.53 8.74 -3.11
N ASP A 72 -15.75 9.12 -3.52
CA ASP A 72 -15.90 9.82 -4.79
C ASP A 72 -15.05 11.10 -4.65
N ASP A 73 -13.95 11.17 -5.38
CA ASP A 73 -13.05 12.33 -5.48
C ASP A 73 -13.76 13.58 -6.07
N SER A 74 -15.09 13.57 -6.21
CA SER A 74 -15.87 14.71 -6.72
C SER A 74 -16.09 15.81 -5.69
N ASP A 75 -15.88 15.56 -4.39
CA ASP A 75 -16.08 16.55 -3.33
C ASP A 75 -14.77 17.26 -2.90
N TYR A 76 -13.93 17.66 -3.86
CA TYR A 76 -12.83 18.60 -3.59
C TYR A 76 -13.33 19.96 -3.02
N SER A 77 -14.62 20.27 -3.13
CA SER A 77 -15.21 21.50 -2.61
C SER A 77 -15.36 21.56 -1.08
N GLU A 78 -15.34 20.42 -0.37
CA GLU A 78 -15.35 20.41 1.11
C GLU A 78 -13.96 20.63 1.72
N TYR A 79 -12.87 20.45 0.95
CA TYR A 79 -11.50 20.59 1.46
C TYR A 79 -11.04 22.03 1.61
N ASP A 80 -11.62 22.97 0.85
CA ASP A 80 -11.32 24.41 0.98
C ASP A 80 -11.64 24.94 2.39
N ASN A 81 -12.61 24.32 3.10
CA ASN A 81 -12.94 24.66 4.48
C ASN A 81 -12.09 23.92 5.53
N MET A 82 -11.38 22.84 5.16
CA MET A 82 -10.46 22.11 6.06
C MET A 82 -9.02 22.63 6.01
N GLU A 83 -8.64 23.36 4.96
CA GLU A 83 -7.29 23.94 4.83
C GLU A 83 -7.01 24.98 5.91
N THR A 84 -7.96 25.87 6.23
CA THR A 84 -7.78 26.93 7.23
C THR A 84 -7.52 26.42 8.65
N ASN A 85 -8.00 25.22 9.00
CA ASN A 85 -7.72 24.57 10.29
C ASN A 85 -6.44 23.72 10.30
N ASN A 86 -5.76 23.54 9.16
CA ASN A 86 -4.57 22.70 9.04
C ASN A 86 -3.31 23.43 8.55
N GLU A 87 -3.36 24.74 8.31
CA GLU A 87 -2.21 25.50 7.78
C GLU A 87 -0.91 25.28 8.56
N GLU A 88 -0.97 25.34 9.90
CA GLU A 88 0.21 25.12 10.75
C GLU A 88 0.72 23.67 10.66
N ASN A 89 -0.18 22.69 10.60
CA ASN A 89 0.19 21.29 10.40
C ASN A 89 0.86 21.07 9.04
N ILE A 90 0.33 21.68 7.97
CA ILE A 90 0.90 21.61 6.62
C ILE A 90 2.28 22.26 6.59
N LYS A 91 2.43 23.44 7.21
CA LYS A 91 3.72 24.14 7.30
C LYS A 91 4.77 23.30 8.03
N GLN A 92 4.42 22.68 9.16
CA GLN A 92 5.31 21.78 9.88
C GLN A 92 5.66 20.53 9.07
N LEU A 93 4.69 19.93 8.37
CA LEU A 93 4.94 18.82 7.46
C LEU A 93 5.92 19.19 6.35
N ARG A 94 5.77 20.38 5.74
CA ARG A 94 6.71 20.88 4.72
C ARG A 94 8.13 21.01 5.26
N LEU A 95 8.29 21.55 6.47
CA LEU A 95 9.61 21.65 7.12
C LEU A 95 10.25 20.27 7.33
N LEU A 96 9.48 19.28 7.81
CA LEU A 96 9.98 17.91 7.96
C LEU A 96 10.41 17.30 6.62
N ILE A 97 9.70 17.57 5.53
CA ILE A 97 10.06 17.06 4.21
C ILE A 97 11.31 17.79 3.68
N GLU A 98 11.45 19.09 3.92
CA GLU A 98 12.66 19.85 3.59
C GLU A 98 13.89 19.27 4.29
N ASP A 99 13.79 18.95 5.58
CA ASP A 99 14.88 18.31 6.34
C ASP A 99 15.26 16.94 5.78
N ILE A 100 14.27 16.15 5.33
CA ILE A 100 14.50 14.88 4.63
C ILE A 100 15.23 15.13 3.29
N GLN A 101 14.83 16.14 2.52
CA GLN A 101 15.49 16.49 1.26
C GLN A 101 16.95 16.92 1.48
N ILE A 102 17.23 17.67 2.54
CA ILE A 102 18.58 18.07 2.92
C ILE A 102 19.41 16.83 3.26
N SER A 103 18.86 15.92 4.07
CA SER A 103 19.52 14.66 4.44
C SER A 103 19.87 13.80 3.23
N VAL A 104 18.96 13.71 2.25
CA VAL A 104 19.19 13.01 0.98
C VAL A 104 20.32 13.66 0.18
N LYS A 105 20.39 15.00 0.12
CA LYS A 105 21.49 15.70 -0.57
C LYS A 105 22.84 15.42 0.09
N VAL A 106 22.88 15.39 1.42
CA VAL A 106 24.10 15.04 2.17
C VAL A 106 24.55 13.62 1.81
N LEU A 107 23.63 12.64 1.82
CA LEU A 107 23.88 11.26 1.40
C LEU A 107 24.45 11.13 -0.02
N GLU A 108 23.95 11.94 -0.95
CA GLU A 108 24.45 11.96 -2.34
C GLU A 108 25.87 12.52 -2.45
N THR A 109 26.28 13.39 -1.53
CA THR A 109 27.59 14.06 -1.55
C THR A 109 28.64 13.41 -0.66
N ASN A 110 28.26 12.72 0.42
CA ASN A 110 29.19 12.19 1.40
C ASN A 110 28.64 10.88 2.04
N TYR A 111 29.02 9.74 1.45
CA TYR A 111 28.40 8.44 1.70
C TYR A 111 28.67 7.84 3.11
N GLU A 112 29.61 8.41 3.86
CA GLU A 112 30.16 7.87 5.13
C GLU A 112 29.84 8.72 6.37
N SER A 113 28.96 9.74 6.28
CA SER A 113 28.70 10.61 7.43
C SER A 113 27.73 9.99 8.45
N ASP A 114 28.20 9.83 9.69
CA ASP A 114 27.39 9.45 10.87
C ASP A 114 26.28 10.48 11.19
N GLU A 115 26.34 11.71 10.65
CA GLU A 115 25.34 12.78 10.87
C GLU A 115 23.97 12.45 10.23
N ILE A 116 23.96 11.57 9.22
CA ILE A 116 22.73 11.09 8.58
C ILE A 116 21.89 10.27 9.56
N THR A 117 22.51 9.65 10.55
CA THR A 117 21.84 8.76 11.50
C THR A 117 21.00 9.49 12.55
N GLU A 118 21.37 10.72 12.91
CA GLU A 118 20.59 11.62 13.77
C GLU A 118 19.48 12.34 13.00
N SER A 119 19.69 12.58 11.70
CA SER A 119 18.73 13.23 10.79
C SER A 119 17.47 12.38 10.47
N LEU A 120 17.28 11.24 11.13
CA LEU A 120 16.18 10.31 10.92
C LEU A 120 14.98 10.53 11.86
N GLU A 121 15.10 11.41 12.85
CA GLU A 121 14.00 11.81 13.74
C GLU A 121 12.84 12.47 12.97
N PHE A 122 13.13 13.15 11.85
CA PHE A 122 12.11 13.77 11.00
C PHE A 122 11.22 12.72 10.31
N ILE A 123 11.79 11.58 9.92
CA ILE A 123 11.03 10.46 9.34
C ILE A 123 10.11 9.83 10.39
N TYR A 124 10.58 9.73 11.63
CA TYR A 124 9.75 9.28 12.75
C TYR A 124 8.57 10.25 12.99
N SER A 125 8.86 11.55 13.08
CA SER A 125 7.86 12.60 13.33
C SER A 125 6.83 12.67 12.20
N LEU A 126 7.28 12.61 10.94
CA LEU A 126 6.40 12.54 9.76
C LEU A 126 5.41 11.37 9.86
N PHE A 127 5.88 10.18 10.26
CA PHE A 127 5.03 9.01 10.39
C PHE A 127 4.00 9.14 11.52
N TYR A 128 4.44 9.47 12.75
CA TYR A 128 3.53 9.51 13.90
C TYR A 128 2.58 10.70 13.86
N ASP A 129 3.06 11.89 13.47
CA ASP A 129 2.29 13.11 13.59
C ASP A 129 1.37 13.37 12.39
N TYR A 130 1.66 12.76 11.23
CA TYR A 130 0.89 13.00 10.01
C TYR A 130 0.39 11.71 9.35
N SER A 131 1.27 10.74 9.11
CA SER A 131 0.88 9.52 8.39
C SER A 131 -0.14 8.66 9.15
N SER A 132 -0.11 8.71 10.49
CA SER A 132 -1.05 7.96 11.33
C SER A 132 -2.48 8.52 11.35
N LYS A 133 -2.68 9.75 10.86
CA LYS A 133 -3.96 10.49 10.90
C LYS A 133 -4.87 10.26 9.70
N ASP A 134 -4.40 9.53 8.68
CA ASP A 134 -5.16 9.18 7.47
C ASP A 134 -5.83 10.37 6.76
N ASN A 135 -5.20 11.55 6.81
CA ASN A 135 -5.73 12.79 6.24
C ASN A 135 -5.25 12.96 4.77
N PRO A 136 -6.17 13.05 3.78
CA PRO A 136 -5.84 13.25 2.37
C PRO A 136 -5.05 14.53 2.07
N ILE A 137 -5.23 15.60 2.86
CA ILE A 137 -4.49 16.87 2.67
C ILE A 137 -2.99 16.64 2.84
N PHE A 138 -2.58 15.85 3.84
CA PHE A 138 -1.16 15.52 4.03
C PHE A 138 -0.62 14.67 2.87
N ALA A 139 -1.44 13.79 2.30
CA ALA A 139 -1.08 13.05 1.09
C ALA A 139 -0.80 14.03 -0.07
N HIS A 140 -1.64 15.05 -0.24
CA HIS A 140 -1.44 16.09 -1.24
C HIS A 140 -0.14 16.87 -0.99
N THR A 141 0.13 17.31 0.23
CA THR A 141 1.38 18.01 0.57
C THR A 141 2.61 17.15 0.26
N LEU A 142 2.58 15.85 0.58
CA LEU A 142 3.69 14.94 0.26
C LEU A 142 3.94 14.81 -1.25
N VAL A 143 2.89 14.89 -2.07
CA VAL A 143 3.02 14.92 -3.53
C VAL A 143 3.68 16.22 -4.00
N GLU A 144 3.25 17.37 -3.49
CA GLU A 144 3.81 18.68 -3.84
C GLU A 144 5.29 18.78 -3.49
N GLU A 145 5.66 18.31 -2.31
CA GLU A 145 7.03 18.35 -1.79
C GLU A 145 7.91 17.20 -2.30
N ASN A 146 7.43 16.45 -3.30
CA ASN A 146 8.15 15.38 -3.98
C ASN A 146 8.71 14.30 -3.03
N TYR A 147 7.96 13.96 -1.98
CA TYR A 147 8.38 13.01 -0.95
C TYR A 147 8.70 11.63 -1.52
N CYS A 148 7.92 11.14 -2.51
CA CYS A 148 8.12 9.83 -3.13
C CYS A 148 9.53 9.66 -3.71
N THR A 149 10.09 10.69 -4.35
CA THR A 149 11.47 10.64 -4.86
C THR A 149 12.49 10.59 -3.72
N GLN A 150 12.27 11.33 -2.62
CA GLN A 150 13.19 11.29 -1.48
C GLN A 150 13.15 9.93 -0.79
N ALA A 151 11.96 9.39 -0.57
CA ALA A 151 11.75 8.05 -0.03
C ALA A 151 12.43 6.97 -0.88
N GLN A 152 12.35 7.06 -2.21
CA GLN A 152 13.08 6.15 -3.10
C GLN A 152 14.60 6.22 -2.83
N LYS A 153 15.18 7.42 -2.86
CA LYS A 153 16.63 7.60 -2.72
C LYS A 153 17.14 7.02 -1.40
N LEU A 154 16.42 7.29 -0.30
CA LEU A 154 16.71 6.73 1.01
C LEU A 154 16.60 5.20 1.04
N LEU A 155 15.50 4.63 0.54
CA LEU A 155 15.31 3.18 0.53
C LEU A 155 16.36 2.48 -0.34
N THR A 156 16.74 3.07 -1.48
CA THR A 156 17.81 2.53 -2.33
C THR A 156 19.14 2.50 -1.59
N TYR A 157 19.47 3.58 -0.87
CA TYR A 157 20.66 3.63 -0.02
C TYR A 157 20.59 2.58 1.10
N TYR A 158 19.49 2.50 1.84
CA TYR A 158 19.32 1.54 2.94
C TYR A 158 19.37 0.07 2.51
N VAL A 159 18.84 -0.25 1.32
CA VAL A 159 18.96 -1.59 0.74
C VAL A 159 20.43 -1.92 0.44
N LYS A 160 21.18 -0.99 -0.16
CA LYS A 160 22.61 -1.19 -0.48
C LYS A 160 23.48 -1.30 0.77
N THR A 161 23.26 -0.45 1.77
CA THR A 161 23.99 -0.44 3.05
C THR A 161 23.58 -1.61 3.95
N GLY A 162 22.44 -2.24 3.67
CA GLY A 162 21.85 -3.32 4.45
C GLY A 162 20.88 -2.79 5.52
N ILE A 163 19.59 -3.11 5.38
CA ILE A 163 18.53 -2.59 6.25
C ILE A 163 18.78 -2.88 7.74
N PHE A 164 19.38 -4.03 8.05
CA PHE A 164 19.62 -4.48 9.42
C PHE A 164 21.04 -4.19 9.93
N SER A 165 21.87 -3.48 9.15
CA SER A 165 23.24 -3.13 9.57
C SER A 165 23.26 -2.12 10.73
N ASN A 166 22.26 -1.24 10.80
CA ASN A 166 22.14 -0.20 11.83
C ASN A 166 20.68 -0.05 12.30
N PRO A 167 20.39 0.07 13.62
CA PRO A 167 19.05 0.31 14.16
C PRO A 167 18.30 1.49 13.54
N ASN A 168 18.99 2.58 13.21
CA ASN A 168 18.41 3.79 12.66
C ASN A 168 18.01 3.61 11.19
N ILE A 169 18.83 2.91 10.38
CA ILE A 169 18.48 2.50 9.01
C ILE A 169 17.25 1.60 9.04
N LYS A 170 17.25 0.60 9.92
CA LYS A 170 16.13 -0.34 10.10
C LYS A 170 14.83 0.39 10.41
N ARG A 171 14.88 1.29 11.39
CA ARG A 171 13.72 2.06 11.86
C ARG A 171 13.21 3.03 10.79
N SER A 172 14.11 3.72 10.11
CA SER A 172 13.74 4.64 9.01
C SER A 172 13.12 3.91 7.83
N THR A 173 13.67 2.75 7.46
CA THR A 173 13.09 1.88 6.43
C THR A 173 11.65 1.51 6.76
N GLN A 174 11.35 1.14 8.01
CA GLN A 174 9.98 0.84 8.43
C GLN A 174 9.05 2.05 8.29
N PHE A 175 9.45 3.22 8.78
CA PHE A 175 8.60 4.40 8.73
C PHE A 175 8.37 4.92 7.32
N ILE A 176 9.39 4.91 6.46
CA ILE A 176 9.19 5.24 5.04
C ILE A 176 8.17 4.28 4.44
N MET A 177 8.38 2.95 4.57
CA MET A 177 7.48 1.96 3.99
C MET A 177 6.05 2.09 4.53
N TYR A 178 5.87 2.40 5.82
CA TYR A 178 4.55 2.56 6.41
C TYR A 178 3.88 3.87 5.99
N THR A 179 4.65 4.95 5.84
CA THR A 179 4.15 6.22 5.29
C THR A 179 3.66 6.03 3.86
N LEU A 180 4.47 5.39 3.00
CA LEU A 180 4.10 5.08 1.62
C LEU A 180 2.84 4.18 1.58
N TRP A 181 2.78 3.16 2.43
CA TRP A 181 1.62 2.28 2.53
C TRP A 181 0.35 3.01 3.00
N ASN A 182 0.44 3.86 4.03
CA ASN A 182 -0.69 4.62 4.54
C ASN A 182 -1.27 5.56 3.48
N PHE A 183 -0.42 6.38 2.87
CA PHE A 183 -0.87 7.40 1.93
C PHE A 183 -1.28 6.84 0.57
N SER A 184 -0.63 5.76 0.11
CA SER A 184 -1.13 4.99 -1.04
C SER A 184 -2.48 4.32 -0.74
N GLY A 185 -2.83 4.08 0.53
CA GLY A 185 -4.14 3.56 0.89
C GLY A 185 -5.28 4.57 0.69
N ILE A 186 -5.01 5.86 0.88
CA ILE A 186 -6.07 6.89 1.03
C ILE A 186 -6.14 7.92 -0.09
N SER A 187 -5.13 8.03 -0.97
CA SER A 187 -5.09 9.09 -2.00
C SER A 187 -4.66 8.55 -3.36
N ASP A 188 -5.52 8.68 -4.36
CA ASP A 188 -5.22 8.32 -5.75
C ASP A 188 -4.11 9.16 -6.36
N LYS A 189 -4.10 10.47 -6.06
CA LYS A 189 -3.02 11.38 -6.45
C LYS A 189 -1.67 10.93 -5.88
N PHE A 190 -1.65 10.46 -4.63
CA PHE A 190 -0.43 9.91 -4.03
C PHE A 190 -0.03 8.58 -4.66
N ARG A 191 -0.98 7.66 -4.91
CA ARG A 191 -0.72 6.40 -5.64
C ARG A 191 -0.09 6.68 -7.01
N LEU A 192 -0.65 7.64 -7.75
CA LEU A 192 -0.16 8.04 -9.07
C LEU A 192 1.25 8.64 -9.00
N CYS A 193 1.48 9.56 -8.05
CA CYS A 193 2.81 10.13 -7.81
C CYS A 193 3.82 9.03 -7.47
N LEU A 194 3.45 8.09 -6.60
CA LEU A 194 4.27 6.95 -6.23
C LEU A 194 4.61 6.09 -7.46
N ALA A 195 3.62 5.75 -8.28
CA ALA A 195 3.83 4.96 -9.51
C ALA A 195 4.78 5.64 -10.51
N GLN A 196 4.75 6.97 -10.60
CA GLN A 196 5.56 7.76 -11.54
C GLN A 196 6.98 8.06 -11.03
N LYS A 197 7.11 8.35 -9.73
CA LYS A 197 8.33 8.91 -9.14
C LYS A 197 9.12 7.88 -8.33
N PHE A 198 8.52 6.75 -7.98
CA PHE A 198 9.14 5.68 -7.24
C PHE A 198 9.26 4.44 -8.14
N PRO A 199 10.47 3.95 -8.43
CA PRO A 199 10.67 2.77 -9.26
C PRO A 199 10.04 1.56 -8.56
N LEU A 200 9.04 0.96 -9.21
CA LEU A 200 8.37 -0.24 -8.70
C LEU A 200 9.36 -1.37 -8.42
N SER A 201 10.48 -1.45 -9.14
CA SER A 201 11.55 -2.42 -8.90
C SER A 201 12.03 -2.43 -7.46
N CYS A 202 12.12 -1.25 -6.82
CA CYS A 202 12.52 -1.17 -5.42
C CYS A 202 11.51 -1.87 -4.49
N LEU A 203 10.20 -1.82 -4.77
CA LEU A 203 9.20 -2.57 -4.01
C LEU A 203 9.28 -4.07 -4.28
N PHE A 204 9.51 -4.45 -5.54
CA PHE A 204 9.63 -5.84 -5.95
C PHE A 204 10.89 -6.52 -5.41
N ASP A 205 11.99 -5.79 -5.23
CA ASP A 205 13.21 -6.30 -4.62
C ASP A 205 12.95 -6.86 -3.22
N PHE A 206 12.08 -6.23 -2.42
CA PHE A 206 11.68 -6.77 -1.11
C PHE A 206 10.96 -8.12 -1.21
N LEU A 207 10.25 -8.37 -2.32
CA LEU A 207 9.46 -9.60 -2.52
C LEU A 207 10.30 -10.77 -3.02
N GLN A 208 11.50 -10.52 -3.57
CA GLN A 208 12.35 -11.56 -4.12
C GLN A 208 12.78 -12.58 -3.04
N PRO A 209 12.79 -13.89 -3.35
CA PRO A 209 13.34 -14.90 -2.44
C PRO A 209 14.83 -14.67 -2.13
N SER A 210 15.59 -14.14 -3.09
CA SER A 210 17.00 -13.80 -2.96
C SER A 210 17.25 -12.63 -2.00
N PHE A 211 16.23 -11.82 -1.69
CA PHE A 211 16.33 -10.72 -0.75
C PHE A 211 16.44 -11.26 0.69
N THR A 212 17.68 -11.53 1.08
CA THR A 212 18.09 -12.15 2.34
C THR A 212 19.06 -11.23 3.06
N PRO A 213 18.58 -10.09 3.60
CA PRO A 213 19.46 -9.18 4.31
C PRO A 213 20.01 -9.88 5.57
N THR A 214 21.26 -9.56 5.95
CA THR A 214 21.91 -10.13 7.13
C THR A 214 21.10 -9.80 8.38
N MET A 215 20.49 -10.82 9.01
CA MET A 215 19.63 -10.66 10.18
C MET A 215 20.33 -11.18 11.43
N ASN A 216 20.22 -10.43 12.54
CA ASN A 216 20.90 -10.75 13.79
C ASN A 216 19.94 -11.27 14.87
N SER A 217 18.62 -11.26 14.62
CA SER A 217 17.61 -11.63 15.61
C SER A 217 16.29 -12.11 14.99
N ASN A 218 15.49 -12.84 15.79
CA ASN A 218 14.11 -13.18 15.43
C ASN A 218 13.21 -11.95 15.24
N ASN A 219 13.53 -10.84 15.92
CA ASN A 219 12.81 -9.57 15.73
C ASN A 219 13.04 -9.03 14.32
N ASP A 220 14.24 -9.16 13.77
CA ASP A 220 14.55 -8.72 12.40
C ASP A 220 13.76 -9.50 11.35
N GLN A 221 13.49 -10.79 11.58
CA GLN A 221 12.60 -11.59 10.72
C GLN A 221 11.16 -11.06 10.72
N ALA A 222 10.62 -10.70 11.89
CA ALA A 222 9.29 -10.11 12.01
C ALA A 222 9.20 -8.76 11.29
N ILE A 223 10.26 -7.94 11.42
CA ILE A 223 10.38 -6.67 10.72
C ILE A 223 10.43 -6.90 9.20
N LEU A 224 11.27 -7.82 8.72
CA LEU A 224 11.35 -8.14 7.30
C LEU A 224 9.98 -8.60 6.76
N LYS A 225 9.26 -9.45 7.50
CA LYS A 225 7.91 -9.88 7.14
C LYS A 225 6.97 -8.68 6.99
N ASN A 226 7.01 -7.72 7.91
CA ASN A 226 6.22 -6.50 7.85
C ASN A 226 6.61 -5.59 6.68
N LEU A 227 7.90 -5.49 6.34
CA LEU A 227 8.37 -4.73 5.17
C LEU A 227 7.88 -5.37 3.87
N LYS A 228 7.99 -6.70 3.73
CA LYS A 228 7.43 -7.43 2.59
C LYS A 228 5.92 -7.24 2.48
N GLN A 229 5.24 -7.19 3.62
CA GLN A 229 3.80 -6.96 3.70
C GLN A 229 3.42 -5.55 3.28
N ALA A 230 4.16 -4.53 3.72
CA ALA A 230 3.97 -3.15 3.24
C ALA A 230 4.23 -3.04 1.74
N ALA A 231 5.32 -3.65 1.24
CA ALA A 231 5.67 -3.64 -0.18
C ALA A 231 4.55 -4.20 -1.07
N ILE A 232 4.05 -5.41 -0.76
CA ILE A 232 2.96 -6.00 -1.56
C ILE A 232 1.65 -5.21 -1.46
N SER A 233 1.39 -4.57 -0.31
CA SER A 233 0.20 -3.72 -0.12
C SER A 233 0.31 -2.42 -0.91
N ILE A 234 1.50 -1.81 -0.99
CA ILE A 234 1.74 -0.63 -1.83
C ILE A 234 1.56 -0.99 -3.31
N ILE A 235 2.14 -2.11 -3.75
CA ILE A 235 1.97 -2.63 -5.12
C ILE A 235 0.48 -2.83 -5.43
N HIS A 236 -0.27 -3.42 -4.49
CA HIS A 236 -1.71 -3.58 -4.61
C HIS A 236 -2.43 -2.23 -4.78
N ASN A 237 -2.18 -1.27 -3.89
CA ASN A 237 -2.79 0.05 -3.97
C ASN A 237 -2.49 0.74 -5.32
N ILE A 238 -1.26 0.63 -5.83
CA ILE A 238 -0.90 1.15 -7.15
C ILE A 238 -1.67 0.40 -8.26
N SER A 239 -1.85 -0.91 -8.13
CA SER A 239 -2.60 -1.71 -9.12
C SER A 239 -4.08 -1.34 -9.25
N LEU A 240 -4.64 -0.65 -8.25
CA LEU A 240 -6.02 -0.14 -8.30
C LEU A 240 -6.18 1.04 -9.27
N LEU A 241 -5.09 1.72 -9.66
CA LEU A 241 -5.16 2.83 -10.62
C LEU A 241 -5.63 2.32 -11.99
N SER A 242 -6.55 3.04 -12.62
CA SER A 242 -6.99 2.75 -14.00
C SER A 242 -5.83 2.74 -15.00
N THR A 243 -4.81 3.57 -14.76
CA THR A 243 -3.58 3.67 -15.56
C THR A 243 -2.42 2.82 -15.05
N ALA A 244 -2.65 1.93 -14.06
CA ALA A 244 -1.59 1.12 -13.43
C ALA A 244 -0.75 0.37 -14.46
N GLU A 245 -1.38 -0.18 -15.50
CA GLU A 245 -0.74 -0.98 -16.54
C GLU A 245 0.47 -0.27 -17.17
N ILE A 246 0.41 1.05 -17.38
CA ILE A 246 1.50 1.83 -17.98
C ILE A 246 2.75 1.74 -17.11
N TYR A 247 2.59 1.81 -15.79
CA TYR A 247 3.70 1.77 -14.84
C TYR A 247 4.27 0.36 -14.67
N PHE A 248 3.42 -0.66 -14.69
CA PHE A 248 3.85 -2.06 -14.60
C PHE A 248 4.39 -2.61 -15.92
N LYS A 249 4.03 -2.06 -17.08
CA LYS A 249 4.57 -2.47 -18.40
C LYS A 249 6.09 -2.33 -18.49
N HIS A 250 6.66 -1.35 -17.78
CA HIS A 250 8.10 -1.14 -17.72
C HIS A 250 8.82 -2.11 -16.77
N MET A 251 8.08 -2.88 -15.96
CA MET A 251 8.62 -3.92 -15.09
C MET A 251 8.68 -5.24 -15.83
N VAL A 252 9.87 -5.59 -16.33
CA VAL A 252 10.12 -6.92 -16.93
C VAL A 252 9.73 -8.00 -15.92
N ASN A 253 8.83 -8.88 -16.34
CA ASN A 253 8.40 -10.07 -15.60
C ASN A 253 7.68 -9.84 -14.26
N TYR A 254 6.99 -8.70 -14.04
CA TYR A 254 6.27 -8.48 -12.77
C TYR A 254 5.28 -9.62 -12.41
N VAL A 255 4.66 -10.26 -13.42
CA VAL A 255 3.77 -11.43 -13.23
C VAL A 255 4.54 -12.62 -12.66
N GLU A 256 5.69 -12.95 -13.25
CA GLU A 256 6.55 -14.04 -12.79
C GLU A 256 7.06 -13.75 -11.36
N GLN A 257 7.43 -12.51 -11.07
CA GLN A 257 7.89 -12.11 -9.74
C GLN A 257 6.78 -12.29 -8.68
N LEU A 258 5.53 -11.93 -8.99
CA LEU A 258 4.40 -12.16 -8.09
C LEU A 258 4.09 -13.66 -7.94
N ASP A 259 4.22 -14.46 -8.99
CA ASP A 259 4.03 -15.92 -8.93
C ASP A 259 5.11 -16.60 -8.08
N VAL A 260 6.38 -16.24 -8.28
CA VAL A 260 7.50 -16.68 -7.44
C VAL A 260 7.27 -16.25 -5.99
N PHE A 261 6.85 -15.01 -5.73
CA PHE A 261 6.54 -14.57 -4.38
C PHE A 261 5.42 -15.39 -3.73
N MET A 262 4.32 -15.64 -4.45
CA MET A 262 3.20 -16.46 -3.98
C MET A 262 3.62 -17.90 -3.69
N THR A 263 4.52 -18.50 -4.47
CA THR A 263 5.00 -19.86 -4.22
C THR A 263 5.89 -19.97 -2.97
N HIS A 264 6.62 -18.91 -2.62
CA HIS A 264 7.60 -18.90 -1.52
C HIS A 264 7.10 -18.28 -0.21
N THR A 265 5.92 -17.63 -0.20
CA THR A 265 5.38 -17.01 1.02
C THR A 265 4.36 -17.90 1.74
N ASP A 266 4.61 -18.28 2.98
CA ASP A 266 3.64 -19.05 3.77
C ASP A 266 2.50 -18.19 4.32
N ASN A 267 2.60 -16.86 4.19
CA ASN A 267 1.58 -15.95 4.65
C ASN A 267 0.40 -15.91 3.67
N LYS A 268 -0.68 -16.64 3.99
CA LYS A 268 -1.93 -16.69 3.20
C LYS A 268 -2.45 -15.29 2.83
N ARG A 269 -2.29 -14.30 3.72
CA ARG A 269 -2.78 -12.93 3.46
C ARG A 269 -1.95 -12.23 2.38
N MET A 270 -0.63 -12.36 2.44
CA MET A 270 0.26 -11.79 1.41
C MET A 270 0.09 -12.51 0.07
N LYS A 271 -0.14 -13.84 0.09
CA LYS A 271 -0.52 -14.60 -1.12
C LYS A 271 -1.77 -14.02 -1.77
N LEU A 272 -2.82 -13.76 -0.99
CA LEU A 272 -4.05 -13.17 -1.53
C LEU A 272 -3.81 -11.77 -2.08
N THR A 273 -3.08 -10.90 -1.39
CA THR A 273 -2.82 -9.56 -1.89
C THR A 273 -2.05 -9.57 -3.20
N ALA A 274 -1.05 -10.45 -3.34
CA ALA A 274 -0.37 -10.65 -4.62
C ALA A 274 -1.31 -11.17 -5.72
N LEU A 275 -2.22 -12.08 -5.38
CA LEU A 275 -3.26 -12.56 -6.29
C LEU A 275 -4.20 -11.42 -6.74
N LEU A 276 -4.63 -10.54 -5.82
CA LEU A 276 -5.45 -9.37 -6.14
C LEU A 276 -4.70 -8.40 -7.05
N CYS A 277 -3.42 -8.13 -6.78
CA CYS A 277 -2.57 -7.32 -7.69
C CYS A 277 -2.61 -7.89 -9.11
N LEU A 278 -2.41 -9.21 -9.26
CA LEU A 278 -2.44 -9.86 -10.57
C LEU A 278 -3.78 -9.70 -11.26
N ILE A 279 -4.89 -9.79 -10.53
CA ILE A 279 -6.24 -9.62 -11.11
C ILE A 279 -6.44 -8.17 -11.58
N HIS A 280 -6.07 -7.18 -10.79
CA HIS A 280 -6.20 -5.76 -11.15
C HIS A 280 -5.34 -5.41 -12.38
N LEU A 281 -4.08 -5.85 -12.40
CA LEU A 281 -3.18 -5.62 -13.53
C LEU A 281 -3.60 -6.41 -14.79
N TYR A 282 -4.25 -7.56 -14.60
CA TYR A 282 -4.79 -8.36 -15.69
C TYR A 282 -6.02 -7.74 -16.33
N LEU A 283 -6.93 -7.19 -15.52
CA LEU A 283 -8.12 -6.49 -16.01
C LEU A 283 -7.76 -5.35 -16.95
N SER A 284 -6.74 -4.56 -16.62
CA SER A 284 -6.26 -3.50 -17.51
C SER A 284 -5.71 -4.06 -18.82
N LYS A 285 -4.98 -5.19 -18.77
CA LYS A 285 -4.38 -5.80 -19.97
C LYS A 285 -5.42 -6.41 -20.91
N LEU A 286 -6.42 -7.11 -20.37
CA LEU A 286 -7.49 -7.70 -21.19
C LEU A 286 -8.40 -6.70 -21.86
N LYS A 287 -8.60 -5.51 -21.27
CA LYS A 287 -9.32 -4.42 -21.94
C LYS A 287 -8.58 -3.95 -23.20
N ASN A 288 -7.26 -3.98 -23.17
CA ASN A 288 -6.41 -3.32 -24.17
C ASN A 288 -5.84 -4.29 -25.23
N GLU A 289 -5.75 -5.58 -24.92
CA GLU A 289 -5.15 -6.58 -25.80
C GLU A 289 -6.11 -7.79 -25.89
N ASN A 290 -6.40 -8.27 -27.11
CA ASN A 290 -7.06 -9.56 -27.35
C ASN A 290 -6.10 -10.71 -26.94
N VAL A 291 -5.75 -10.76 -25.66
CA VAL A 291 -4.74 -11.70 -25.14
C VAL A 291 -5.37 -13.07 -25.07
N ASP A 292 -4.83 -13.99 -25.87
CA ASP A 292 -5.10 -15.41 -25.72
C ASP A 292 -4.80 -15.84 -24.28
N PHE A 293 -5.71 -16.61 -23.70
CA PHE A 293 -5.72 -16.97 -22.28
C PHE A 293 -4.58 -17.96 -22.00
N SER A 294 -3.35 -17.43 -21.96
CA SER A 294 -2.11 -18.17 -21.80
C SER A 294 -2.10 -19.03 -20.53
N LEU A 295 -1.21 -20.02 -20.54
CA LEU A 295 -0.98 -20.98 -19.46
C LEU A 295 -0.79 -20.32 -18.08
N GLN A 296 -0.22 -19.11 -18.04
CA GLN A 296 0.02 -18.34 -16.80
C GLN A 296 -1.29 -17.98 -16.09
N TYR A 297 -2.35 -17.64 -16.83
CA TYR A 297 -3.63 -17.25 -16.24
C TYR A 297 -4.36 -18.42 -15.58
N LYS A 298 -4.20 -19.63 -16.12
CA LYS A 298 -4.80 -20.84 -15.55
C LYS A 298 -4.38 -21.06 -14.09
N ASN A 299 -3.12 -20.74 -13.74
CA ASN A 299 -2.62 -20.89 -12.38
C ASN A 299 -3.23 -19.87 -11.42
N VAL A 300 -3.36 -18.60 -11.86
CA VAL A 300 -3.99 -17.52 -11.08
C VAL A 300 -5.44 -17.87 -10.74
N PHE A 301 -6.24 -18.31 -11.71
CA PHE A 301 -7.63 -18.72 -11.48
C PHE A 301 -7.75 -19.95 -10.60
N LYS A 302 -6.90 -20.95 -10.81
CA LYS A 302 -6.87 -22.15 -9.97
C LYS A 302 -6.58 -21.78 -8.52
N LEU A 303 -5.59 -20.92 -8.28
CA LEU A 303 -5.25 -20.43 -6.95
C LEU A 303 -6.41 -19.64 -6.33
N LEU A 304 -7.08 -18.80 -7.11
CA LEU A 304 -8.23 -18.04 -6.66
C LEU A 304 -9.38 -18.95 -6.22
N PHE A 305 -9.76 -19.93 -7.05
CA PHE A 305 -10.83 -20.87 -6.71
C PHE A 305 -10.46 -21.77 -5.53
N GLN A 306 -9.20 -22.18 -5.44
CA GLN A 306 -8.70 -22.93 -4.28
C GLN A 306 -8.81 -22.08 -3.01
N THR A 307 -8.36 -20.82 -3.04
CA THR A 307 -8.43 -19.91 -1.89
C THR A 307 -9.88 -19.67 -1.47
N LEU A 308 -10.79 -19.45 -2.43
CA LEU A 308 -12.23 -19.32 -2.16
C LEU A 308 -12.79 -20.56 -1.45
N LYS A 309 -12.42 -21.75 -1.94
CA LYS A 309 -12.84 -23.03 -1.36
C LYS A 309 -12.31 -23.22 0.06
N GLU A 310 -11.08 -22.79 0.34
CA GLU A 310 -10.50 -22.79 1.68
C GLU A 310 -11.25 -21.83 2.61
N CYS A 311 -11.50 -20.59 2.19
CA CYS A 311 -12.27 -19.60 2.95
C CYS A 311 -13.67 -20.10 3.32
N VAL A 312 -14.35 -20.80 2.40
CA VAL A 312 -15.69 -21.35 2.64
C VAL A 312 -15.67 -22.54 3.60
N LYS A 313 -14.63 -23.38 3.55
CA LYS A 313 -14.51 -24.56 4.42
C LYS A 313 -14.16 -24.20 5.86
N GLU A 314 -13.31 -23.20 6.04
CA GLU A 314 -12.77 -22.84 7.35
C GLU A 314 -13.43 -21.54 7.85
N GLN A 315 -14.59 -21.63 8.52
CA GLN A 315 -15.22 -20.47 9.18
C GLN A 315 -14.24 -19.72 10.12
N LYS A 316 -13.24 -20.44 10.68
CA LYS A 316 -12.18 -19.87 11.52
C LYS A 316 -11.18 -19.00 10.73
N VAL A 317 -10.97 -19.22 9.43
CA VAL A 317 -10.02 -18.42 8.63
C VAL A 317 -10.46 -16.97 8.55
N MET A 318 -11.76 -16.72 8.37
CA MET A 318 -12.33 -15.38 8.31
C MET A 318 -12.04 -14.57 9.60
N ILE A 319 -12.26 -15.19 10.76
CA ILE A 319 -12.05 -14.57 12.08
C ILE A 319 -10.56 -14.36 12.40
N THR A 320 -9.70 -15.32 12.02
CA THR A 320 -8.28 -15.31 12.42
C THR A 320 -7.35 -14.56 11.47
N THR A 321 -7.74 -14.37 10.21
CA THR A 321 -6.84 -13.79 9.20
C THR A 321 -7.31 -12.43 8.67
N GLY A 322 -8.57 -12.05 8.93
CA GLY A 322 -9.21 -10.90 8.29
C GLY A 322 -9.38 -11.06 6.78
N LEU A 323 -9.17 -12.27 6.25
CA LEU A 323 -9.43 -12.64 4.86
C LEU A 323 -10.92 -12.98 4.74
N SER A 324 -11.70 -12.03 4.23
CA SER A 324 -13.09 -12.29 3.87
C SER A 324 -13.12 -12.97 2.50
N ALA A 325 -14.03 -13.92 2.34
CA ALA A 325 -14.33 -14.46 1.01
C ALA A 325 -14.84 -13.34 0.09
N TRP A 326 -15.32 -12.24 0.69
CA TRP A 326 -15.72 -11.00 0.03
C TRP A 326 -14.66 -10.48 -0.94
N LEU A 327 -13.39 -10.37 -0.55
CA LEU A 327 -12.32 -9.88 -1.43
C LEU A 327 -12.17 -10.73 -2.70
N ILE A 328 -12.27 -12.05 -2.53
CA ILE A 328 -12.16 -12.99 -3.65
C ILE A 328 -13.40 -12.90 -4.54
N THR A 329 -14.60 -12.79 -3.95
CA THR A 329 -15.84 -12.63 -4.73
C THR A 329 -15.91 -11.29 -5.43
N TYR A 330 -15.39 -10.23 -4.83
CA TYR A 330 -15.27 -8.91 -5.44
C TYR A 330 -14.32 -8.96 -6.63
N ALA A 331 -13.15 -9.58 -6.48
CA ALA A 331 -12.21 -9.80 -7.58
C ALA A 331 -12.83 -10.64 -8.71
N LEU A 332 -13.60 -11.68 -8.37
CA LEU A 332 -14.37 -12.46 -9.34
C LEU A 332 -15.39 -11.62 -10.10
N ASN A 333 -16.10 -10.75 -9.39
CA ASN A 333 -17.09 -9.86 -10.01
C ASN A 333 -16.45 -8.94 -11.04
N LYS A 334 -15.22 -8.46 -10.79
CA LYS A 334 -14.51 -7.62 -11.75
C LYS A 334 -14.15 -8.36 -13.03
N ILE A 335 -13.85 -9.65 -12.97
CA ILE A 335 -13.40 -10.46 -14.14
C ILE A 335 -14.51 -11.32 -14.76
N ILE A 336 -15.66 -11.49 -14.10
CA ILE A 336 -16.68 -12.47 -14.52
C ILE A 336 -17.21 -12.23 -15.93
N HIS A 337 -17.22 -10.98 -16.41
CA HIS A 337 -17.70 -10.59 -17.75
C HIS A 337 -16.93 -11.27 -18.91
N LEU A 338 -15.77 -11.88 -18.62
CA LEU A 338 -14.97 -12.62 -19.58
C LEU A 338 -15.53 -14.04 -19.70
N SER A 339 -16.10 -14.37 -20.86
CA SER A 339 -16.84 -15.63 -21.11
C SER A 339 -16.09 -16.91 -20.75
N LEU A 340 -14.75 -16.92 -20.89
CA LEU A 340 -13.92 -18.05 -20.51
C LEU A 340 -13.91 -18.27 -18.98
N ILE A 341 -13.96 -17.20 -18.19
CA ILE A 341 -13.96 -17.28 -16.72
C ILE A 341 -15.28 -17.86 -16.22
N ALA A 342 -16.40 -17.45 -16.80
CA ALA A 342 -17.70 -18.04 -16.48
C ALA A 342 -17.70 -19.57 -16.71
N THR A 343 -17.10 -20.02 -17.81
CA THR A 343 -16.93 -21.45 -18.10
C THR A 343 -16.05 -22.12 -17.05
N LYS A 344 -14.92 -21.52 -16.69
CA LYS A 344 -13.99 -22.07 -15.69
C LYS A 344 -14.59 -22.17 -14.29
N ILE A 345 -15.41 -21.22 -13.87
CA ILE A 345 -16.09 -21.27 -12.56
C ILE A 345 -17.01 -22.49 -12.45
N ILE A 346 -17.69 -22.84 -13.55
CA ILE A 346 -18.57 -23.99 -13.63
C ILE A 346 -17.75 -25.29 -13.65
N ASP A 347 -16.75 -25.36 -14.53
CA ASP A 347 -15.91 -26.55 -14.74
C ASP A 347 -15.10 -26.92 -13.50
N GLU A 348 -14.53 -25.94 -12.80
CA GLU A 348 -13.74 -26.12 -11.58
C GLU A 348 -14.63 -26.22 -10.32
N HIS A 349 -15.95 -26.25 -10.49
CA HIS A 349 -16.93 -26.36 -9.40
C HIS A 349 -16.86 -25.21 -8.37
N ALA A 350 -16.26 -24.08 -8.72
CA ALA A 350 -16.18 -22.89 -7.86
C ALA A 350 -17.55 -22.26 -7.60
N ILE A 351 -18.53 -22.50 -8.48
CA ILE A 351 -19.93 -22.10 -8.29
C ILE A 351 -20.52 -22.58 -6.95
N TYR A 352 -20.12 -23.75 -6.44
CA TYR A 352 -20.63 -24.22 -5.15
C TYR A 352 -20.10 -23.39 -3.98
N SER A 353 -18.88 -22.88 -4.06
CA SER A 353 -18.34 -21.96 -3.05
C SER A 353 -19.16 -20.66 -3.03
N LEU A 354 -19.51 -20.12 -4.20
CA LEU A 354 -20.38 -18.94 -4.32
C LEU A 354 -21.78 -19.20 -3.74
N MET A 355 -22.37 -20.38 -4.01
CA MET A 355 -23.65 -20.78 -3.42
C MET A 355 -23.60 -20.89 -1.89
N VAL A 356 -22.47 -21.34 -1.33
CA VAL A 356 -22.31 -21.39 0.13
C VAL A 356 -22.21 -19.97 0.70
N LEU A 357 -21.45 -19.07 0.07
CA LEU A 357 -21.35 -17.67 0.48
C LEU A 357 -22.69 -16.95 0.41
N LEU A 358 -23.47 -17.15 -0.67
CA LEU A 358 -24.81 -16.59 -0.77
C LEU A 358 -25.70 -16.98 0.41
N LYS A 359 -25.62 -18.25 0.85
CA LYS A 359 -26.44 -18.74 1.98
C LYS A 359 -25.91 -18.30 3.34
N ARG A 360 -24.59 -18.39 3.55
CA ARG A 360 -23.96 -18.39 4.89
C ARG A 360 -22.94 -17.28 5.12
N GLY A 361 -22.55 -16.55 4.08
CA GLY A 361 -21.62 -15.43 4.17
C GLY A 361 -22.22 -14.25 4.93
N VAL A 362 -21.38 -13.28 5.25
CA VAL A 362 -21.83 -11.96 5.74
C VAL A 362 -22.52 -11.18 4.61
N ILE A 363 -23.20 -10.08 4.94
CA ILE A 363 -24.02 -9.31 3.98
C ILE A 363 -23.25 -9.01 2.68
N ASP A 364 -22.03 -8.49 2.79
CA ASP A 364 -21.21 -8.14 1.62
C ASP A 364 -20.80 -9.38 0.80
N GLU A 365 -20.50 -10.50 1.46
CA GLU A 365 -20.18 -11.76 0.79
C GLU A 365 -21.39 -12.33 0.05
N LYS A 366 -22.58 -12.25 0.66
CA LYS A 366 -23.83 -12.67 0.01
C LYS A 366 -24.10 -11.83 -1.22
N PHE A 367 -23.90 -10.53 -1.09
CA PHE A 367 -24.15 -9.58 -2.16
C PHE A 367 -23.18 -9.80 -3.34
N GLU A 368 -21.87 -9.79 -3.09
CA GLU A 368 -20.87 -10.01 -4.15
C GLU A 368 -20.98 -11.40 -4.78
N SER A 369 -21.20 -12.45 -3.99
CA SER A 369 -21.46 -13.79 -4.55
C SER A 369 -22.74 -13.83 -5.38
N GLY A 370 -23.79 -13.12 -4.96
CA GLY A 370 -25.02 -12.92 -5.71
C GLY A 370 -24.78 -12.28 -7.07
N ILE A 371 -24.00 -11.20 -7.14
CA ILE A 371 -23.67 -10.54 -8.42
C ILE A 371 -22.89 -11.48 -9.34
N VAL A 372 -21.90 -12.20 -8.81
CA VAL A 372 -21.15 -13.18 -9.62
C VAL A 372 -22.08 -14.27 -10.17
N LEU A 373 -23.00 -14.79 -9.36
CA LEU A 373 -23.99 -15.78 -9.79
C LEU A 373 -24.96 -15.21 -10.85
N LEU A 374 -25.40 -13.96 -10.69
CA LEU A 374 -26.24 -13.27 -11.68
C LEU A 374 -25.51 -13.16 -13.03
N ASN A 375 -24.25 -12.72 -13.01
CA ASN A 375 -23.43 -12.63 -14.22
C ASN A 375 -23.18 -14.00 -14.87
N LEU A 376 -23.03 -15.07 -14.07
CA LEU A 376 -22.96 -16.45 -14.57
C LEU A 376 -24.28 -16.92 -15.21
N ILE A 377 -25.44 -16.46 -14.73
CA ILE A 377 -26.73 -16.75 -15.35
C ILE A 377 -26.83 -16.04 -16.71
N HIS A 378 -26.41 -14.78 -16.80
CA HIS A 378 -26.43 -14.07 -18.09
C HIS A 378 -25.53 -14.74 -19.14
N GLN A 379 -24.35 -15.22 -18.73
CA GLN A 379 -23.38 -15.81 -19.67
C GLN A 379 -23.60 -17.30 -19.95
N GLN A 380 -24.06 -18.07 -18.97
CA GLN A 380 -24.23 -19.53 -19.04
C GLN A 380 -25.58 -19.96 -18.45
N PRO A 381 -26.73 -19.46 -18.96
CA PRO A 381 -28.03 -19.54 -18.29
C PRO A 381 -28.46 -20.97 -17.99
N ILE A 382 -28.37 -21.86 -18.97
CA ILE A 382 -28.85 -23.24 -18.84
C ILE A 382 -28.07 -23.98 -17.75
N LYS A 383 -26.73 -23.97 -17.83
CA LYS A 383 -25.87 -24.69 -16.89
C LYS A 383 -25.95 -24.10 -15.47
N THR A 384 -25.85 -22.78 -15.35
CA THR A 384 -25.85 -22.08 -14.05
C THR A 384 -27.18 -22.27 -13.32
N ILE A 385 -28.32 -22.06 -13.99
CA ILE A 385 -29.65 -22.22 -13.38
C ILE A 385 -29.87 -23.69 -12.96
N GLN A 386 -29.46 -24.66 -13.79
CA GLN A 386 -29.57 -26.08 -13.43
C GLN A 386 -28.80 -26.41 -12.15
N ILE A 387 -27.58 -25.88 -11.98
CA ILE A 387 -26.78 -26.10 -10.76
C ILE A 387 -27.44 -25.44 -9.56
N LEU A 388 -27.85 -24.17 -9.67
CA LEU A 388 -28.48 -23.43 -8.57
C LEU A 388 -29.79 -24.10 -8.10
N LYS A 389 -30.64 -24.55 -9.03
CA LYS A 389 -31.91 -25.20 -8.71
C LYS A 389 -31.77 -26.56 -8.01
N ARG A 390 -30.59 -27.20 -8.03
CA ARG A 390 -30.32 -28.40 -7.22
C ARG A 390 -30.37 -28.10 -5.72
N ASP A 391 -30.08 -26.86 -5.32
CA ASP A 391 -30.22 -26.37 -3.96
C ASP A 391 -31.40 -25.40 -3.87
N LYS A 392 -32.59 -25.94 -3.52
CA LYS A 392 -33.84 -25.17 -3.46
C LYS A 392 -33.75 -23.96 -2.52
N ALA A 393 -32.99 -24.07 -1.42
CA ALA A 393 -32.84 -22.97 -0.47
C ALA A 393 -31.97 -21.86 -1.05
N CYS A 394 -30.85 -22.23 -1.69
CA CYS A 394 -29.98 -21.30 -2.40
C CYS A 394 -30.74 -20.58 -3.52
N TRP A 395 -31.51 -21.31 -4.33
CA TRP A 395 -32.27 -20.74 -5.44
C TRP A 395 -33.33 -19.73 -4.96
N LYS A 396 -34.10 -20.07 -3.92
CA LYS A 396 -35.09 -19.15 -3.33
C LYS A 396 -34.44 -17.87 -2.80
N LEU A 397 -33.30 -18.00 -2.13
CA LEU A 397 -32.56 -16.85 -1.61
C LEU A 397 -32.05 -15.96 -2.75
N PHE A 398 -31.48 -16.57 -3.80
CA PHE A 398 -31.03 -15.84 -4.99
C PHE A 398 -32.17 -15.05 -5.63
N GLU A 399 -33.31 -15.70 -5.90
CA GLU A 399 -34.47 -15.04 -6.51
C GLU A 399 -35.03 -13.91 -5.64
N HIS A 400 -34.97 -14.04 -4.31
CA HIS A 400 -35.36 -12.97 -3.40
C HIS A 400 -34.40 -11.76 -3.46
N MET A 401 -33.10 -12.00 -3.62
CA MET A 401 -32.07 -10.96 -3.72
C MET A 401 -31.99 -10.33 -5.11
N ARG A 402 -32.44 -11.04 -6.15
CA ARG A 402 -32.26 -10.69 -7.56
C ARG A 402 -32.66 -9.25 -7.92
N PRO A 403 -33.80 -8.68 -7.48
CA PRO A 403 -34.14 -7.30 -7.82
C PRO A 403 -33.06 -6.28 -7.38
N TYR A 404 -32.44 -6.51 -6.22
CA TYR A 404 -31.37 -5.65 -5.70
C TYR A 404 -30.05 -5.88 -6.44
N LEU A 405 -29.77 -7.13 -6.83
CA LEU A 405 -28.58 -7.47 -7.58
C LEU A 405 -28.61 -6.89 -9.00
N ASP A 406 -29.77 -6.91 -9.66
CA ASP A 406 -29.97 -6.35 -11.00
C ASP A 406 -29.75 -4.82 -10.99
N ASP A 407 -30.31 -4.11 -10.01
CA ASP A 407 -30.18 -2.65 -9.88
C ASP A 407 -28.73 -2.20 -9.65
N GLU A 408 -28.03 -2.87 -8.73
CA GLU A 408 -26.61 -2.60 -8.47
C GLU A 408 -25.74 -2.93 -9.69
N ASN A 409 -25.98 -4.08 -10.34
CA ASN A 409 -25.18 -4.49 -11.49
C ASN A 409 -25.33 -3.48 -12.65
N ASN A 410 -26.54 -2.96 -12.88
CA ASN A 410 -26.78 -1.90 -13.84
C ASN A 410 -26.05 -0.61 -13.47
N THR A 411 -26.11 -0.21 -12.20
CA THR A 411 -25.39 0.97 -11.69
C THR A 411 -23.87 0.84 -11.91
N ARG A 412 -23.29 -0.32 -11.60
CA ARG A 412 -21.85 -0.59 -11.80
C ARG A 412 -21.46 -0.61 -13.28
N GLN A 413 -22.28 -1.20 -14.14
CA GLN A 413 -22.03 -1.22 -15.58
C GLN A 413 -22.10 0.18 -16.19
N ASN A 414 -23.04 1.01 -15.74
CA ASN A 414 -23.14 2.40 -16.19
C ASN A 414 -21.91 3.23 -15.77
N LYS A 415 -21.40 3.02 -14.55
CA LYS A 415 -20.14 3.65 -14.12
C LYS A 415 -18.94 3.19 -14.97
N LEU A 416 -18.82 1.88 -15.20
CA LEU A 416 -17.75 1.30 -16.02
C LEU A 416 -17.79 1.73 -17.49
N ALA A 417 -18.96 2.13 -18.01
CA ALA A 417 -19.10 2.64 -19.37
C ALA A 417 -18.82 4.15 -19.49
N ALA A 418 -18.82 4.88 -18.36
CA ALA A 418 -18.51 6.30 -18.29
C ALA A 418 -17.01 6.57 -18.06
N GLU A 419 -16.28 5.60 -17.49
CA GLU A 419 -14.82 5.55 -17.38
C GLU A 419 -14.15 5.04 -18.66
#